data_AF-A0A532VG08-F1
#
_entry.id   AF-A0A532VG08-F1
#
_cell.length_a   1.000
_cell.length_b   1.000
_cell.length_c   1.000
_cell.angle_alpha   90.00
_cell.angle_beta   90.00
_cell.angle_gamma   90.00
#
_symmetry.space_group_name_H-M   'P 1'
#
loop_
_entity.id
_entity.type
_entity.pdbx_description
1 polymer ?
#
loop_
_entity_poly.entity_id
_entity_poly.type
_entity_poly.pdbx_seq_one_letter_code
_entity_poly.pdbx_strand_id
1 'polypeptide(L)'
;MRVKIILFGIAGWVFLASPTQAIEEIFYKKDNQIYDSWRICRTRAEGVDGFFQVTKEGFRPIIAFESLGKNSDLAYKYGKEFLAKYPDSYQRAEKIFRFARDGVSYTSDLDQFGYREFALNADELVARIEKGNARGDCEDLAILLATMYKAAGYRSAVVLVPGHAAAIVYLPGYRKANATLKFYGQSGWIWAEATGRSNHLGWAPSRALQGKAIAYEIRAVEDLAQQSIPENEIVQVRRKTTPLAISPFFFILLLMWILPLLSRVFMVITRRKA
;
A
#
# COMPACT_ATOMS: atom_id res chain seq x y z
N MET A 1 -15.54 -53.94 -25.21
CA MET A 1 -15.57 -53.46 -23.81
C MET A 1 -14.14 -53.33 -23.31
N ARG A 2 -13.83 -52.28 -22.53
CA ARG A 2 -12.57 -51.99 -21.80
C ARG A 2 -11.65 -50.92 -22.40
N VAL A 3 -12.10 -49.69 -22.17
CA VAL A 3 -11.37 -48.59 -21.50
C VAL A 3 -9.88 -48.44 -21.84
N LYS A 4 -9.60 -47.53 -22.78
CA LYS A 4 -8.30 -46.84 -22.87
C LYS A 4 -8.19 -45.90 -21.66
N ILE A 5 -7.54 -46.35 -20.58
CA ILE A 5 -7.19 -45.49 -19.44
C ILE A 5 -6.01 -44.62 -19.85
N ILE A 6 -6.26 -43.32 -19.81
CA ILE A 6 -5.36 -42.20 -20.07
C ILE A 6 -4.14 -42.31 -19.14
N LEU A 7 -2.93 -42.29 -19.72
CA LEU A 7 -1.70 -41.99 -18.98
C LEU A 7 -1.76 -40.51 -18.56
N PHE A 8 -2.02 -40.23 -17.29
CA PHE A 8 -1.60 -38.97 -16.67
C PHE A 8 -0.31 -39.26 -15.89
N GLY A 9 0.81 -39.03 -16.57
CA GLY A 9 2.14 -39.04 -15.97
C GLY A 9 2.31 -37.83 -15.05
N ILE A 10 2.85 -38.12 -13.87
CA ILE A 10 3.28 -37.20 -12.82
C ILE A 10 4.40 -36.28 -13.34
N ALA A 11 4.53 -35.12 -12.68
CA ALA A 11 5.69 -34.22 -12.66
C ALA A 11 5.58 -32.95 -13.51
N GLY A 12 4.82 -32.01 -12.97
CA GLY A 12 5.02 -30.58 -13.18
C GLY A 12 4.99 -29.87 -11.84
N TRP A 13 5.90 -30.22 -10.91
CA TRP A 13 6.27 -29.29 -9.83
C TRP A 13 7.06 -28.15 -10.48
N VAL A 14 6.34 -27.28 -11.18
CA VAL A 14 6.82 -25.93 -11.43
C VAL A 14 6.78 -25.29 -10.05
N PHE A 15 7.93 -25.22 -9.39
CA PHE A 15 8.20 -24.11 -8.50
C PHE A 15 7.96 -22.88 -9.37
N LEU A 16 6.74 -22.34 -9.32
CA LEU A 16 6.48 -21.01 -9.81
C LEU A 16 7.28 -20.14 -8.85
N ALA A 17 8.54 -19.88 -9.19
CA ALA A 17 9.20 -18.66 -8.79
C ALA A 17 8.25 -17.56 -9.24
N SER A 18 7.35 -17.15 -8.35
CA SER A 18 6.45 -16.04 -8.63
C SER A 18 7.38 -14.89 -8.98
N PRO A 19 7.28 -14.33 -10.19
CA PRO A 19 8.18 -13.25 -10.58
C PRO A 19 8.04 -12.17 -9.52
N THR A 20 9.16 -11.84 -8.86
CA THR A 20 9.23 -10.67 -7.97
C THR A 20 8.72 -9.49 -8.79
N GLN A 21 7.57 -8.94 -8.41
CA GLN A 21 6.92 -7.91 -9.21
C GLN A 21 7.76 -6.63 -9.11
N ALA A 22 8.29 -6.19 -10.25
CA ALA A 22 8.95 -4.91 -10.36
C ALA A 22 7.92 -3.80 -10.16
N ILE A 23 8.35 -2.73 -9.49
CA ILE A 23 7.62 -1.46 -9.53
C ILE A 23 7.83 -0.87 -10.93
N GLU A 24 6.77 -0.32 -11.54
CA GLU A 24 6.80 0.22 -12.91
C GLU A 24 7.59 1.54 -13.01
N GLU A 25 7.80 2.24 -11.89
CA GLU A 25 8.62 3.45 -11.77
C GLU A 25 10.14 3.14 -11.92
N ILE A 26 10.87 4.08 -12.52
CA ILE A 26 12.33 4.00 -12.65
C ILE A 26 12.97 4.64 -11.42
N PHE A 27 13.80 3.87 -10.71
CA PHE A 27 14.54 4.36 -9.56
C PHE A 27 16.03 4.45 -9.85
N TYR A 28 16.75 5.23 -9.04
CA TYR A 28 18.20 5.21 -8.98
C TYR A 28 18.71 5.12 -7.55
N LYS A 29 19.93 4.63 -7.39
CA LYS A 29 20.56 4.43 -6.09
C LYS A 29 21.70 5.42 -5.90
N LYS A 30 21.60 6.21 -4.82
CA LYS A 30 22.64 7.15 -4.38
C LYS A 30 22.84 7.01 -2.88
N ASP A 31 24.10 6.95 -2.43
CA ASP A 31 24.46 6.87 -0.99
C ASP A 31 23.70 5.78 -0.21
N ASN A 32 23.51 4.62 -0.86
CA ASN A 32 22.75 3.47 -0.34
C ASN A 32 21.25 3.72 -0.07
N GLN A 33 20.69 4.77 -0.67
CA GLN A 33 19.29 5.14 -0.64
C GLN A 33 18.69 5.04 -2.04
N ILE A 34 17.36 4.88 -2.12
CA ILE A 34 16.63 4.78 -3.38
C ILE A 34 15.89 6.09 -3.64
N TYR A 35 16.04 6.61 -4.86
CA TYR A 35 15.41 7.82 -5.33
C TYR A 35 14.60 7.56 -6.59
N ASP A 36 13.56 8.36 -6.81
CA ASP A 36 12.73 8.35 -8.01
C ASP A 36 13.08 9.48 -8.99
N SER A 37 12.36 9.55 -10.11
CA SER A 37 12.51 10.57 -11.15
C SER A 37 12.26 12.01 -10.68
N TRP A 38 11.63 12.22 -9.52
CA TRP A 38 11.40 13.54 -8.91
C TRP A 38 12.49 13.94 -7.91
N ARG A 39 13.54 13.11 -7.76
CA ARG A 39 14.62 13.25 -6.77
C ARG A 39 14.13 13.14 -5.32
N ILE A 40 13.03 12.43 -5.10
CA ILE A 40 12.55 12.13 -3.76
C ILE A 40 13.19 10.80 -3.31
N CYS A 41 13.80 10.81 -2.13
CA CYS A 41 14.32 9.64 -1.47
C CYS A 41 13.15 8.81 -0.93
N ARG A 42 12.94 7.62 -1.49
CA ARG A 42 11.89 6.69 -1.08
C ARG A 42 12.21 6.00 0.23
N THR A 43 13.49 5.82 0.52
CA THR A 43 13.96 5.01 1.67
C THR A 43 14.27 5.82 2.93
N ARG A 44 13.83 7.09 2.97
CA ARG A 44 14.02 7.97 4.13
C ARG A 44 12.91 9.03 4.19
N ALA A 45 12.23 9.12 5.33
CA ALA A 45 11.22 10.15 5.58
C ALA A 45 11.81 11.55 5.79
N GLU A 46 12.98 11.62 6.44
CA GLU A 46 13.63 12.85 6.90
C GLU A 46 14.58 13.48 5.88
N GLY A 47 14.92 14.76 6.10
CA GLY A 47 15.88 15.52 5.31
C GLY A 47 15.25 16.21 4.09
N VAL A 48 16.01 17.11 3.45
CA VAL A 48 15.50 17.98 2.37
C VAL A 48 14.98 17.23 1.14
N ASP A 49 15.40 15.98 0.96
CA ASP A 49 15.07 15.10 -0.14
C ASP A 49 14.25 13.88 0.31
N GLY A 50 13.94 13.73 1.60
CA GLY A 50 13.12 12.63 2.11
C GLY A 50 11.66 12.74 1.68
N PHE A 51 10.94 11.62 1.58
CA PHE A 51 9.53 11.60 1.13
C PHE A 51 8.57 12.40 2.01
N PHE A 52 8.94 12.66 3.27
CA PHE A 52 8.21 13.53 4.19
C PHE A 52 8.89 14.86 4.50
N GLN A 53 10.09 15.10 3.96
CA GLN A 53 10.90 16.29 4.22
C GLN A 53 10.82 16.79 5.68
N VAL A 54 10.96 15.85 6.63
CA VAL A 54 11.00 16.21 8.05
C VAL A 54 12.36 16.84 8.32
N THR A 55 12.35 18.14 8.66
CA THR A 55 13.54 18.92 8.99
C THR A 55 13.33 19.70 10.29
N LYS A 56 14.32 20.49 10.70
CA LYS A 56 14.18 21.38 11.87
C LYS A 56 13.19 22.51 11.61
N GLU A 57 13.06 22.90 10.35
CA GLU A 57 12.23 24.00 9.87
C GLU A 57 10.76 23.58 9.71
N GLY A 58 10.49 22.28 9.49
CA GLY A 58 9.13 21.79 9.40
C GLY A 58 8.99 20.38 8.83
N PHE A 59 7.80 20.13 8.30
CA PHE A 59 7.41 18.85 7.72
C PHE A 59 6.64 19.14 6.42
N ARG A 60 6.95 18.42 5.35
CA ARG A 60 6.28 18.54 4.05
C ARG A 60 6.24 17.19 3.32
N PRO A 61 5.08 16.53 3.18
CA PRO A 61 4.94 15.24 2.51
C PRO A 61 5.09 15.39 0.99
N ILE A 62 6.33 15.57 0.52
CA ILE A 62 6.66 15.91 -0.86
C ILE A 62 6.15 14.88 -1.86
N ILE A 63 6.19 13.60 -1.47
CA ILE A 63 5.69 12.47 -2.24
C ILE A 63 4.19 12.56 -2.60
N ALA A 64 3.38 13.25 -1.79
CA ALA A 64 1.95 13.42 -2.10
C ALA A 64 1.75 14.26 -3.38
N PHE A 65 2.71 15.14 -3.72
CA PHE A 65 2.65 15.99 -4.90
C PHE A 65 3.07 15.28 -6.20
N GLU A 66 3.55 14.04 -6.12
CA GLU A 66 3.68 13.16 -7.28
C GLU A 66 2.33 12.74 -7.84
N SER A 67 1.24 12.90 -7.07
CA SER A 67 -0.12 12.47 -7.42
C SER A 67 -1.13 13.62 -7.44
N LEU A 68 -0.65 14.87 -7.54
CA LEU A 68 -1.48 16.08 -7.52
C LEU A 68 -1.15 16.99 -8.70
N GLY A 69 -2.14 17.78 -9.13
CA GLY A 69 -1.93 18.80 -10.15
C GLY A 69 -1.61 18.27 -11.52
N LYS A 70 -0.56 18.81 -12.14
CA LYS A 70 -0.10 18.28 -13.43
C LYS A 70 0.41 16.84 -13.34
N ASN A 71 0.75 16.39 -12.14
CA ASN A 71 1.18 15.02 -11.86
C ASN A 71 0.00 14.12 -11.46
N SER A 72 -1.23 14.63 -11.44
CA SER A 72 -2.38 13.83 -11.03
C SER A 72 -2.63 12.67 -11.99
N ASP A 73 -2.79 11.46 -11.45
CA ASP A 73 -3.20 10.28 -12.21
C ASP A 73 -4.31 9.50 -11.48
N LEU A 74 -4.09 8.21 -11.18
CA LEU A 74 -5.09 7.28 -10.71
C LEU A 74 -5.75 7.69 -9.39
N ALA A 75 -4.99 8.04 -8.36
CA ALA A 75 -5.54 8.39 -7.05
C ALA A 75 -6.42 9.63 -7.11
N TYR A 76 -6.00 10.64 -7.86
CA TYR A 76 -6.78 11.85 -8.06
C TYR A 76 -8.05 11.56 -8.86
N LYS A 77 -7.96 10.77 -9.94
CA LYS A 77 -9.11 10.31 -10.73
C LYS A 77 -10.14 9.59 -9.86
N TYR A 78 -9.71 8.62 -9.05
CA TYR A 78 -10.60 7.92 -8.13
C TYR A 78 -11.28 8.87 -7.15
N GLY A 79 -10.54 9.82 -6.56
CA GLY A 79 -11.14 10.84 -5.69
C GLY A 79 -12.23 11.67 -6.38
N LYS A 80 -12.02 12.06 -7.65
CA LYS A 80 -13.05 12.75 -8.46
C LYS A 80 -14.25 11.86 -8.76
N GLU A 81 -14.04 10.57 -9.01
CA GLU A 81 -15.13 9.61 -9.19
C GLU A 81 -15.95 9.42 -7.91
N PHE A 82 -15.30 9.35 -6.73
CA PHE A 82 -16.00 9.34 -5.45
C PHE A 82 -16.83 10.62 -5.22
N LEU A 83 -16.32 11.78 -5.63
CA LEU A 83 -17.07 13.04 -5.62
C LEU A 83 -18.33 12.99 -6.48
N ALA A 84 -18.23 12.47 -7.70
CA ALA A 84 -19.39 12.35 -8.60
C ALA A 84 -20.40 11.30 -8.10
N LYS A 85 -19.92 10.17 -7.56
CA LYS A 85 -20.74 9.03 -7.18
C LYS A 85 -21.44 9.19 -5.83
N TYR A 86 -20.87 9.95 -4.90
CA TYR A 86 -21.39 10.12 -3.55
C TYR A 86 -21.55 11.61 -3.23
N PRO A 87 -22.73 12.21 -3.48
CA PRO A 87 -22.96 13.63 -3.21
C PRO A 87 -22.92 13.98 -1.71
N ASP A 88 -23.42 13.08 -0.84
CA ASP A 88 -23.37 13.26 0.62
C ASP A 88 -21.93 13.26 1.11
N SER A 89 -21.56 14.34 1.82
CA SER A 89 -20.18 14.59 2.23
C SER A 89 -19.68 13.57 3.26
N TYR A 90 -20.51 13.10 4.18
CA TYR A 90 -20.08 12.12 5.18
C TYR A 90 -19.96 10.72 4.58
N GLN A 91 -20.94 10.31 3.78
CA GLN A 91 -20.93 9.04 3.06
C GLN A 91 -19.73 8.96 2.10
N ARG A 92 -19.46 10.00 1.33
CA ARG A 92 -18.31 10.05 0.42
C ARG A 92 -17.00 9.88 1.19
N ALA A 93 -16.85 10.57 2.32
CA ALA A 93 -15.63 10.46 3.11
C ALA A 93 -15.42 9.04 3.65
N GLU A 94 -16.48 8.38 4.08
CA GLU A 94 -16.46 6.98 4.52
C GLU A 94 -16.16 6.00 3.37
N LYS A 95 -16.66 6.28 2.17
CA LYS A 95 -16.43 5.43 0.99
C LYS A 95 -14.98 5.50 0.52
N ILE A 96 -14.38 6.68 0.52
CA ILE A 96 -12.94 6.87 0.27
C ILE A 96 -12.11 6.14 1.34
N PHE A 97 -12.47 6.30 2.61
CA PHE A 97 -11.78 5.62 3.71
C PHE A 97 -11.78 4.10 3.55
N ARG A 98 -12.95 3.51 3.26
CA ARG A 98 -13.09 2.06 3.07
C ARG A 98 -12.35 1.56 1.83
N PHE A 99 -12.32 2.35 0.75
CA PHE A 99 -11.55 1.99 -0.44
C PHE A 99 -10.07 1.76 -0.11
N ALA A 100 -9.44 2.68 0.63
CA ALA A 100 -8.05 2.52 1.06
C ALA A 100 -7.89 1.35 2.06
N ARG A 101 -8.68 1.33 3.14
CA ARG A 101 -8.59 0.31 4.20
C ARG A 101 -8.83 -1.12 3.70
N ASP A 102 -9.83 -1.30 2.85
CA ASP A 102 -10.23 -2.63 2.38
C ASP A 102 -9.42 -3.07 1.15
N GLY A 103 -8.86 -2.10 0.40
CA GLY A 103 -8.06 -2.34 -0.79
C GLY A 103 -6.59 -2.66 -0.52
N VAL A 104 -6.03 -2.24 0.62
CA VAL A 104 -4.61 -2.37 0.95
C VAL A 104 -4.41 -3.35 2.10
N SER A 105 -3.53 -4.34 1.91
CA SER A 105 -3.10 -5.23 2.99
C SER A 105 -1.90 -4.63 3.73
N TYR A 106 -2.09 -4.25 4.99
CA TYR A 106 -1.00 -3.69 5.81
C TYR A 106 0.22 -4.62 5.83
N THR A 107 1.37 -4.12 5.37
CA THR A 107 2.65 -4.85 5.26
C THR A 107 3.78 -3.85 5.46
N SER A 108 4.75 -4.16 6.32
CA SER A 108 5.91 -3.28 6.53
C SER A 108 6.80 -3.20 5.30
N ASP A 109 7.51 -2.10 5.12
CA ASP A 109 8.50 -1.96 4.05
C ASP A 109 9.64 -2.97 4.10
N LEU A 110 10.01 -3.41 5.30
CA LEU A 110 11.05 -4.42 5.46
C LEU A 110 10.62 -5.76 4.88
N ASP A 111 9.35 -6.11 5.09
CA ASP A 111 8.75 -7.32 4.55
C ASP A 111 8.43 -7.19 3.05
N GLN A 112 8.06 -5.99 2.61
CA GLN A 112 7.63 -5.72 1.24
C GLN A 112 8.82 -5.51 0.29
N PHE A 113 9.80 -4.71 0.68
CA PHE A 113 10.90 -4.25 -0.17
C PHE A 113 12.28 -4.59 0.40
N GLY A 114 12.38 -4.92 1.69
CA GLY A 114 13.67 -5.17 2.34
C GLY A 114 14.41 -3.92 2.79
N TYR A 115 13.74 -2.76 2.75
CA TYR A 115 14.24 -1.51 3.31
C TYR A 115 13.54 -1.23 4.63
N ARG A 116 14.18 -0.44 5.51
CA ARG A 116 13.53 -0.02 6.75
C ARG A 116 12.32 0.88 6.50
N GLU A 117 12.41 1.67 5.44
CA GLU A 117 11.40 2.60 4.93
C GLU A 117 11.44 2.51 3.40
N PHE A 118 10.31 2.62 2.73
CA PHE A 118 10.12 2.68 1.29
C PHE A 118 8.71 3.18 0.98
N ALA A 119 8.55 4.50 0.84
CA ALA A 119 7.23 5.06 0.56
C ALA A 119 6.79 4.77 -0.89
N LEU A 120 5.49 4.48 -1.08
CA LEU A 120 4.75 4.52 -2.33
C LEU A 120 3.97 5.83 -2.45
N ASN A 121 3.87 6.37 -3.67
CA ASN A 121 2.97 7.49 -3.90
C ASN A 121 1.53 6.99 -4.05
N ALA A 122 0.58 7.93 -4.10
CA ALA A 122 -0.83 7.55 -4.09
C ALA A 122 -1.25 6.78 -5.35
N ASP A 123 -0.74 7.17 -6.52
CA ASP A 123 -1.10 6.54 -7.81
C ASP A 123 -0.53 5.12 -7.91
N GLU A 124 0.72 4.93 -7.47
CA GLU A 124 1.36 3.63 -7.35
C GLU A 124 0.54 2.67 -6.48
N LEU A 125 0.01 3.17 -5.36
CA LEU A 125 -0.80 2.34 -4.46
C LEU A 125 -2.15 2.01 -5.10
N VAL A 126 -2.82 2.96 -5.75
CA VAL A 126 -4.09 2.70 -6.47
C VAL A 126 -3.92 1.69 -7.59
N ALA A 127 -2.87 1.80 -8.41
CA ALA A 127 -2.57 0.84 -9.48
C ALA A 127 -2.48 -0.60 -8.94
N ARG A 128 -1.99 -0.77 -7.70
CA ARG A 128 -1.91 -2.08 -7.05
C ARG A 128 -3.23 -2.52 -6.44
N ILE A 129 -4.09 -1.59 -6.01
CA ILE A 129 -5.45 -1.89 -5.57
C ILE A 129 -6.24 -2.46 -6.75
N GLU A 130 -6.13 -1.86 -7.93
CA GLU A 130 -6.77 -2.36 -9.16
C GLU A 130 -6.29 -3.77 -9.53
N LYS A 131 -5.01 -4.06 -9.31
CA LYS A 131 -4.42 -5.40 -9.51
C LYS A 131 -4.78 -6.39 -8.39
N GLY A 132 -5.49 -5.95 -7.34
CA GLY A 132 -5.93 -6.80 -6.23
C GLY A 132 -4.80 -7.28 -5.30
N ASN A 133 -3.64 -6.60 -5.31
CA ASN A 133 -2.45 -7.03 -4.57
C ASN A 133 -1.72 -5.87 -3.87
N ALA A 134 -2.46 -4.80 -3.55
CA ALA A 134 -1.91 -3.67 -2.82
C ALA A 134 -1.47 -4.08 -1.41
N ARG A 135 -0.25 -3.64 -1.11
CA ARG A 135 0.42 -3.75 0.18
C ARG A 135 1.14 -2.43 0.41
N GLY A 136 1.11 -1.98 1.65
CA GLY A 136 1.73 -0.76 2.13
C GLY A 136 1.47 -0.64 3.61
N ASP A 137 2.12 0.33 4.25
CA ASP A 137 1.98 0.61 5.67
C ASP A 137 1.43 2.03 5.91
N CYS A 138 1.95 2.74 6.91
CA CYS A 138 1.23 3.88 7.48
C CYS A 138 1.30 5.13 6.60
N GLU A 139 2.48 5.44 6.06
CA GLU A 139 2.73 6.55 5.16
C GLU A 139 2.00 6.36 3.84
N ASP A 140 2.06 5.17 3.26
CA ASP A 140 1.40 4.80 2.01
C ASP A 140 -0.11 5.08 2.08
N LEU A 141 -0.75 4.61 3.15
CA LEU A 141 -2.16 4.83 3.41
C LEU A 141 -2.49 6.29 3.73
N ALA A 142 -1.63 6.98 4.47
CA ALA A 142 -1.80 8.40 4.79
C ALA A 142 -1.74 9.29 3.53
N ILE A 143 -0.76 9.04 2.66
CA ILE A 143 -0.56 9.76 1.40
C ILE A 143 -1.74 9.49 0.46
N LEU A 144 -2.16 8.22 0.32
CA LEU A 144 -3.31 7.84 -0.49
C LEU A 144 -4.59 8.54 -0.02
N LEU A 145 -4.91 8.46 1.28
CA LEU A 145 -6.11 9.07 1.84
C LEU A 145 -6.08 10.59 1.69
N ALA A 146 -4.97 11.25 2.02
CA ALA A 146 -4.85 12.70 1.90
C ALA A 146 -5.07 13.17 0.45
N THR A 147 -4.48 12.46 -0.52
CA THR A 147 -4.60 12.74 -1.96
C THR A 147 -6.03 12.53 -2.45
N MET A 148 -6.65 11.38 -2.14
CA MET A 148 -8.01 11.09 -2.57
C MET A 148 -9.04 12.04 -1.94
N TYR A 149 -8.88 12.39 -0.66
CA TYR A 149 -9.74 13.38 -0.02
C TYR A 149 -9.60 14.75 -0.68
N LYS A 150 -8.38 15.19 -0.97
CA LYS A 150 -8.12 16.44 -1.69
C LYS A 150 -8.84 16.46 -3.04
N ALA A 151 -8.67 15.40 -3.83
CA ALA A 151 -9.31 15.24 -5.12
C ALA A 151 -10.84 15.20 -5.04
N ALA A 152 -11.39 14.61 -3.96
CA ALA A 152 -12.82 14.56 -3.70
C ALA A 152 -13.40 15.86 -3.10
N GLY A 153 -12.64 16.95 -3.11
CA GLY A 153 -13.10 18.28 -2.69
C GLY A 153 -13.03 18.54 -1.19
N TYR A 154 -12.37 17.68 -0.42
CA TYR A 154 -12.11 17.94 1.00
C TYR A 154 -10.81 18.71 1.20
N ARG A 155 -10.71 19.37 2.35
CA ARG A 155 -9.40 19.71 2.90
C ARG A 155 -8.87 18.49 3.64
N SER A 156 -7.62 18.16 3.40
CA SER A 156 -6.95 17.00 3.98
C SER A 156 -5.52 17.38 4.35
N ALA A 157 -4.96 16.61 5.28
CA ALA A 157 -3.59 16.79 5.74
C ALA A 157 -2.98 15.43 6.06
N VAL A 158 -1.65 15.35 5.97
CA VAL A 158 -0.87 14.26 6.56
C VAL A 158 -0.45 14.70 7.95
N VAL A 159 -0.49 13.78 8.91
CA VAL A 159 -0.10 14.00 10.30
C VAL A 159 0.95 12.98 10.69
N LEU A 160 2.01 13.46 11.33
CA LEU A 160 3.01 12.62 11.97
C LEU A 160 2.86 12.69 13.47
N VAL A 161 2.80 11.52 14.09
CA VAL A 161 2.97 11.30 15.53
C VAL A 161 4.17 10.36 15.71
N PRO A 162 4.75 10.24 16.92
CA PRO A 162 5.95 9.43 17.11
C PRO A 162 5.78 7.99 16.58
N GLY A 163 6.56 7.66 15.55
CA GLY A 163 6.57 6.34 14.90
C GLY A 163 5.36 6.00 14.04
N HIS A 164 4.56 6.99 13.62
CA HIS A 164 3.36 6.72 12.81
C HIS A 164 2.92 7.92 11.97
N ALA A 165 2.45 7.64 10.75
CA ALA A 165 1.82 8.60 9.85
C ALA A 165 0.34 8.27 9.63
N ALA A 166 -0.51 9.29 9.61
CA ALA A 166 -1.93 9.14 9.31
C ALA A 166 -2.43 10.32 8.47
N ALA A 167 -3.61 10.18 7.88
CA ALA A 167 -4.33 11.30 7.27
C ALA A 167 -5.31 11.91 8.28
N ILE A 168 -5.61 13.19 8.11
CA ILE A 168 -6.81 13.83 8.67
C ILE A 168 -7.61 14.49 7.56
N VAL A 169 -8.93 14.50 7.72
CA VAL A 169 -9.86 15.14 6.79
C VAL A 169 -10.73 16.16 7.51
N TYR A 170 -10.90 17.33 6.92
CA TYR A 170 -11.79 18.35 7.46
C TYR A 170 -13.24 17.97 7.15
N LEU A 171 -13.96 17.53 8.19
CA LEU A 171 -15.31 16.99 8.09
C LEU A 171 -16.16 17.47 9.29
N PRO A 172 -16.45 18.79 9.38
CA PRO A 172 -17.15 19.36 10.53
C PRO A 172 -18.53 18.73 10.71
N GLY A 173 -18.91 18.44 11.95
CA GLY A 173 -20.19 17.82 12.31
C GLY A 173 -20.23 16.29 12.18
N TYR A 174 -19.12 15.64 11.78
CA TYR A 174 -19.07 14.18 11.70
C TYR A 174 -19.16 13.51 13.08
N ARG A 175 -20.26 12.80 13.33
CA ARG A 175 -20.60 12.28 14.68
C ARG A 175 -20.07 10.89 15.00
N LYS A 176 -19.52 10.17 14.03
CA LYS A 176 -19.02 8.79 14.24
C LYS A 176 -17.57 8.76 14.73
N ALA A 177 -16.89 9.91 14.78
CA ALA A 177 -15.53 9.97 15.29
C ALA A 177 -15.51 9.90 16.82
N ASN A 178 -14.50 9.24 17.37
CA ASN A 178 -14.27 9.21 18.83
C ASN A 178 -13.59 10.49 19.34
N ALA A 179 -12.99 11.28 18.45
CA ALA A 179 -12.40 12.58 18.75
C ALA A 179 -12.55 13.53 17.56
N THR A 180 -12.75 14.82 17.86
CA THR A 180 -12.66 15.90 16.87
C THR A 180 -11.39 16.70 17.13
N LEU A 181 -10.56 16.85 16.10
CA LEU A 181 -9.28 17.53 16.20
C LEU A 181 -9.40 19.00 15.81
N LYS A 182 -8.50 19.81 16.37
CA LYS A 182 -8.31 21.22 16.03
C LYS A 182 -6.98 21.38 15.32
N PHE A 183 -7.00 21.90 14.09
CA PHE A 183 -5.80 22.14 13.29
C PHE A 183 -5.81 23.57 12.75
N TYR A 184 -4.71 24.31 12.94
CA TYR A 184 -4.61 25.76 12.67
C TYR A 184 -5.78 26.58 13.23
N GLY A 185 -6.19 26.32 14.48
CA GLY A 185 -7.27 27.07 15.11
C GLY A 185 -8.69 26.60 14.76
N GLN A 186 -8.85 25.71 13.77
CA GLN A 186 -10.14 25.28 13.27
C GLN A 186 -10.49 23.87 13.75
N SER A 187 -11.65 23.71 14.38
CA SER A 187 -12.19 22.41 14.81
C SER A 187 -12.97 21.74 13.68
N GLY A 188 -13.07 20.41 13.69
CA GLY A 188 -13.79 19.63 12.69
C GLY A 188 -12.88 18.72 11.86
N TRP A 189 -11.62 18.55 12.25
CA TRP A 189 -10.70 17.61 11.60
C TRP A 189 -10.87 16.22 12.21
N ILE A 190 -10.97 15.21 11.35
CA ILE A 190 -11.26 13.83 11.70
C ILE A 190 -10.07 12.96 11.34
N TRP A 191 -9.64 12.11 12.29
CA TRP A 191 -8.57 11.13 12.09
C TRP A 191 -8.98 10.07 11.08
N ALA A 192 -8.11 9.79 10.12
CA ALA A 192 -8.32 8.83 9.05
C ALA A 192 -7.12 7.87 8.98
N GLU A 193 -7.13 6.86 9.86
CA GLU A 193 -6.12 5.81 9.88
C GLU A 193 -6.69 4.47 9.41
N ALA A 194 -6.27 4.07 8.20
CA ALA A 194 -6.76 2.88 7.50
C ALA A 194 -5.85 1.65 7.65
N THR A 195 -4.84 1.68 8.52
CA THR A 195 -3.88 0.59 8.75
C THR A 195 -4.54 -0.66 9.34
N GLY A 196 -5.53 -0.48 10.23
CA GLY A 196 -6.29 -1.56 10.83
C GLY A 196 -7.55 -1.91 10.03
N ARG A 197 -7.74 -3.21 9.73
CA ARG A 197 -8.92 -3.70 8.98
C ARG A 197 -10.27 -3.41 9.67
N SER A 198 -10.27 -3.28 10.99
CA SER A 198 -11.45 -2.95 11.80
C SER A 198 -11.60 -1.45 12.08
N ASN A 199 -10.60 -0.63 11.72
CA ASN A 199 -10.66 0.81 11.94
C ASN A 199 -11.80 1.40 11.11
N HIS A 200 -12.50 2.39 11.65
CA HIS A 200 -13.47 3.18 10.90
C HIS A 200 -13.00 4.64 10.85
N LEU A 201 -13.50 5.40 9.88
CA LEU A 201 -13.21 6.82 9.78
C LEU A 201 -13.55 7.51 11.10
N GLY A 202 -12.61 8.29 11.63
CA GLY A 202 -12.77 9.01 12.89
C GLY A 202 -12.43 8.21 14.14
N TRP A 203 -12.02 6.95 14.02
CA TRP A 203 -11.38 6.23 15.12
C TRP A 203 -9.91 6.65 15.22
N ALA A 204 -9.56 7.41 16.26
CA ALA A 204 -8.18 7.72 16.60
C ALA A 204 -7.73 6.88 17.80
N PRO A 205 -6.56 6.21 17.74
CA PRO A 205 -6.04 5.50 18.90
C PRO A 205 -5.64 6.50 20.00
N SER A 206 -5.87 6.14 21.27
CA SER A 206 -5.59 7.03 22.41
C SER A 206 -4.14 7.54 22.41
N ARG A 207 -3.19 6.72 21.96
CA ARG A 207 -1.78 7.10 21.85
C ARG A 207 -1.52 8.16 20.76
N ALA A 208 -2.24 8.13 19.64
CA ALA A 208 -2.12 9.18 18.61
C ALA A 208 -2.71 10.52 19.09
N LEU A 209 -3.67 10.47 20.02
CA LEU A 209 -4.22 11.66 20.67
C LEU A 209 -3.32 12.19 21.81
N GLN A 210 -2.28 11.45 22.18
CA GLN A 210 -1.36 11.77 23.27
C GLN A 210 0.02 12.10 22.71
N GLY A 211 0.42 13.37 22.75
CA GLY A 211 1.76 13.79 22.41
C GLY A 211 1.81 14.94 21.42
N LYS A 212 3.02 15.24 20.95
CA LYS A 212 3.23 16.24 19.91
C LYS A 212 2.92 15.62 18.56
N ALA A 213 2.00 16.24 17.83
CA ALA A 213 1.72 15.93 16.44
C ALA A 213 2.18 17.11 15.57
N ILE A 214 2.73 16.80 14.41
CA ILE A 214 2.98 17.79 13.35
C ILE A 214 2.14 17.40 12.15
N ALA A 215 1.55 18.39 11.48
CA ALA A 215 0.60 18.15 10.41
C ALA A 215 0.83 19.13 9.26
N TYR A 216 0.69 18.63 8.04
CA TYR A 216 0.82 19.42 6.82
C TYR A 216 -0.46 19.32 6.01
N GLU A 217 -1.17 20.43 5.89
CA GLU A 217 -2.35 20.54 5.05
C GLU A 217 -1.96 20.58 3.57
N ILE A 218 -2.56 19.71 2.76
CA ILE A 218 -2.41 19.73 1.31
C ILE A 218 -3.25 20.89 0.75
N ARG A 219 -2.74 22.12 0.86
CA ARG A 219 -3.45 23.36 0.48
C ARG A 219 -3.34 23.64 -1.01
N ALA A 220 -2.13 23.92 -1.46
CA ALA A 220 -1.83 24.13 -2.86
C ALA A 220 -1.54 22.80 -3.52
N VAL A 221 -1.79 22.76 -4.82
CA VAL A 221 -1.27 21.74 -5.70
C VAL A 221 0.08 22.26 -6.17
N GLU A 222 1.13 21.47 -6.02
CA GLU A 222 2.49 21.85 -6.39
C GLU A 222 2.94 21.01 -7.57
N ASP A 223 3.37 21.68 -8.65
CA ASP A 223 3.87 21.01 -9.84
C ASP A 223 5.32 20.57 -9.59
N LEU A 224 5.54 19.27 -9.39
CA LEU A 224 6.88 18.70 -9.38
C LEU A 224 7.37 18.49 -10.82
N ALA A 225 8.64 18.78 -11.06
CA ALA A 225 9.29 18.49 -12.32
C ALA A 225 10.14 17.22 -12.19
N GLN A 226 9.90 16.25 -13.07
CA GLN A 226 10.80 15.12 -13.24
C GLN A 226 12.16 15.60 -13.77
N GLN A 227 13.22 14.92 -13.36
CA GLN A 227 14.59 15.25 -13.73
C GLN A 227 15.26 14.03 -14.36
N SER A 228 16.29 14.28 -15.17
CA SER A 228 17.07 13.19 -15.77
C SER A 228 17.72 12.35 -14.67
N ILE A 229 17.56 11.03 -14.80
CA ILE A 229 18.17 10.04 -13.93
C ILE A 229 19.57 9.71 -14.48
N PRO A 230 20.62 9.66 -13.64
CA PRO A 230 21.93 9.19 -14.09
C PRO A 230 21.85 7.73 -14.55
N GLU A 231 22.16 7.45 -15.83
CA GLU A 231 22.00 6.11 -16.44
C GLU A 231 22.78 5.01 -15.69
N ASN A 232 23.93 5.37 -15.11
CA ASN A 232 24.82 4.47 -14.37
C ASN A 232 24.33 4.15 -12.94
N GLU A 233 23.25 4.78 -12.47
CA GLU A 233 22.71 4.61 -11.12
C GLU A 233 21.32 3.96 -11.10
N ILE A 234 20.75 3.61 -12.26
CA ILE A 234 19.40 3.04 -12.37
C ILE A 234 19.31 1.70 -11.64
N VAL A 235 18.25 1.52 -10.86
CA VAL A 235 17.94 0.27 -10.17
C VAL A 235 16.48 -0.11 -10.35
N GLN A 236 16.21 -1.41 -10.45
CA GLN A 236 14.85 -1.93 -10.36
C GLN A 236 14.53 -2.31 -8.92
N VAL A 237 13.57 -1.62 -8.32
CA VAL A 237 13.01 -2.03 -7.03
C VAL A 237 12.00 -3.15 -7.28
N ARG A 238 12.17 -4.26 -6.57
CA ARG A 238 11.31 -5.45 -6.68
C ARG A 238 10.69 -5.76 -5.34
N ARG A 239 9.40 -6.12 -5.35
CA ARG A 239 8.71 -6.57 -4.15
C ARG A 239 9.16 -7.99 -3.79
N LYS A 240 9.38 -8.25 -2.51
CA LYS A 240 9.50 -9.60 -1.98
C LYS A 240 8.17 -10.33 -2.15
N THR A 241 8.22 -11.49 -2.78
CA THR A 241 7.08 -12.41 -2.78
C THR A 241 7.10 -13.15 -1.44
N THR A 242 6.00 -13.07 -0.70
CA THR A 242 5.76 -14.04 0.37
C THR A 242 5.53 -15.38 -0.31
N PRO A 243 6.35 -16.43 -0.07
CA PRO A 243 6.02 -17.75 -0.59
C PRO A 243 4.63 -18.13 -0.09
N LEU A 244 3.84 -18.81 -0.93
CA LEU A 244 2.58 -19.40 -0.51
C LEU A 244 2.87 -20.31 0.69
N ALA A 245 2.60 -19.81 1.89
CA ALA A 245 2.66 -20.60 3.11
C ALA A 245 1.45 -21.54 3.05
N ILE A 246 1.62 -22.69 2.38
CA ILE A 246 0.66 -23.78 2.47
C ILE A 246 0.62 -24.14 3.95
N SER A 247 -0.51 -23.88 4.61
CA SER A 247 -0.70 -24.28 6.01
C SER A 247 -0.29 -25.75 6.15
N PRO A 248 0.48 -26.12 7.20
CA PRO A 248 0.89 -27.50 7.43
C PRO A 248 -0.27 -28.50 7.32
N PHE A 249 -1.48 -28.07 7.68
CA PHE A 249 -2.71 -28.83 7.53
C PHE A 249 -3.02 -29.24 6.07
N PHE A 250 -2.98 -28.28 5.12
CA PHE A 250 -3.26 -28.58 3.71
C PHE A 250 -2.12 -29.36 3.05
N PHE A 251 -0.88 -29.19 3.52
CA PHE A 251 0.25 -30.02 3.08
C PHE A 251 0.10 -31.47 3.54
N ILE A 252 -0.37 -31.70 4.77
CA ILE A 252 -0.67 -33.05 5.28
C ILE A 252 -1.83 -33.68 4.50
N LEU A 253 -2.91 -32.94 4.21
CA LEU A 253 -4.02 -33.45 3.40
C LEU A 253 -3.56 -33.87 1.99
N LEU A 254 -2.68 -33.07 1.37
CA LEU A 254 -2.07 -33.40 0.08
C LEU A 254 -1.24 -34.70 0.16
N LEU A 255 -0.40 -34.85 1.20
CA LEU A 255 0.39 -36.07 1.44
C LEU A 255 -0.50 -37.30 1.63
N MET A 256 -1.57 -37.16 2.43
CA MET A 256 -2.53 -38.24 2.67
C MET A 256 -3.23 -38.71 1.40
N TRP A 257 -3.42 -37.83 0.40
CA TRP A 257 -4.02 -38.19 -0.89
C TRP A 257 -3.00 -38.81 -1.86
N ILE A 258 -1.74 -38.37 -1.85
CA ILE A 258 -0.72 -38.80 -2.80
C ILE A 258 -0.08 -40.14 -2.40
N LEU A 259 0.20 -40.36 -1.11
CA LEU A 259 0.88 -41.57 -0.62
C LEU A 259 0.11 -42.89 -0.96
N PRO A 260 -1.23 -42.96 -0.85
CA PRO A 260 -1.99 -44.15 -1.24
C PRO A 260 -2.02 -44.40 -2.76
N LEU A 261 -1.87 -43.35 -3.58
CA LEU A 261 -1.82 -43.47 -5.03
C LEU A 261 -0.48 -44.07 -5.48
N LEU A 262 0.62 -43.64 -4.87
CA LEU A 262 1.96 -44.19 -5.12
C LEU A 262 2.07 -45.66 -4.71
N SER A 263 1.50 -46.04 -3.56
CA SER A 263 1.52 -47.43 -3.09
C SER A 263 0.73 -48.37 -4.01
N ARG A 264 -0.40 -47.92 -4.56
CA ARG A 264 -1.19 -48.69 -5.54
C ARG A 264 -0.47 -48.89 -6.86
N VAL A 265 0.21 -47.86 -7.37
CA VAL A 265 1.01 -47.96 -8.60
C VAL A 265 2.19 -48.93 -8.38
N PHE A 266 2.87 -48.85 -7.24
CA PHE A 266 3.99 -49.74 -6.92
C PHE A 266 3.55 -51.21 -6.77
N MET A 267 2.40 -51.47 -6.12
CA MET A 267 1.82 -52.81 -6.02
C MET A 267 1.42 -53.42 -7.37
N VAL A 268 0.94 -52.60 -8.31
CA VAL A 268 0.58 -53.06 -9.66
C VAL A 268 1.83 -53.39 -10.48
N ILE A 269 2.94 -52.68 -10.26
CA ILE A 269 4.21 -52.94 -10.95
C ILE A 269 4.89 -54.21 -10.41
N THR A 270 4.86 -54.46 -9.10
CA THR A 270 5.48 -55.66 -8.51
C THR A 270 4.70 -56.94 -8.84
N ARG A 271 3.37 -56.90 -8.95
CA ARG A 271 2.55 -58.04 -9.38
C ARG A 271 2.65 -58.40 -10.87
N ARG A 272 3.25 -57.54 -11.71
CA ARG A 272 3.49 -57.84 -13.14
C ARG A 272 4.85 -58.47 -13.41
N LYS A 273 5.73 -58.57 -12.40
CA LYS A 273 7.07 -59.16 -12.50
C LYS A 273 7.21 -60.52 -11.80
N ALA A 274 6.13 -61.04 -11.24
CA ALA A 274 6.01 -62.41 -10.73
C ALA A 274 5.06 -63.18 -11.64
#